data_AF-A0A533VV81-F1
#
_entry.id   AF-A0A533VV81-F1
#
_cell.length_a   1.000
_cell.length_b   1.000
_cell.length_c   1.000
_cell.angle_alpha   90.00
_cell.angle_beta   90.00
_cell.angle_gamma   90.00
#
_symmetry.space_group_name_H-M   'P 1'
#
loop_
_entity.id
_entity.type
_entity.pdbx_description
1 polymer ?
#
loop_
_entity_poly.entity_id
_entity_poly.type
_entity_poly.pdbx_seq_one_letter_code
_entity_poly.pdbx_strand_id
1 'polypeptide(L)'
;GKKHELKLYHKWAVRTPRPVKQRLDPTVPLITGQRVLDSLFPMSKGGTGAIPGAFGTGKCVAAGTPILLGDGQLIAIDELYNRFAPERKPGDGFDEQFIEARGVSVFSFDGARLVKQEISHVYRGKTEKLLKIRTASGRSATVTPAHKLVRFRPDARFEERPSVELKVGDFIALPRKVPLNASYQTIDPYSLEARLVEPEAIEAVRMTTSRLSEEYGSIKALAQKLGFAEAVVRGYSKGPNRPSTTFVAKLYSLAGLEKPEVSRLTVERGGSSVKIPRVVDEDLGEFLGLLVSDGMIAGREIRFFNNDIHLLRRFRELGETLFEARSALKRFRTVDGVAIHSTVIIQLLRALGFPKERKSRNAVVPSVIMKSPDSVAGAFLRGYFLGDGSFSEGTLEVSSESKKLIDGMSYLLTRLGVLYSIMGGKREGRRLICKQHQGAEELPGSHEA
;
A
#
# COMPACT_ATOMS: atom_id res chain seq x y z
N GLY A 1 22.26 42.15 -22.60
CA GLY A 1 21.15 41.34 -23.18
C GLY A 1 20.97 40.07 -22.38
N LYS A 2 19.74 39.55 -22.27
CA LYS A 2 19.48 38.24 -21.64
C LYS A 2 19.93 37.11 -22.56
N LYS A 3 20.69 36.15 -22.04
CA LYS A 3 21.02 34.91 -22.75
C LYS A 3 19.82 33.97 -22.68
N HIS A 4 19.45 33.39 -23.82
CA HIS A 4 18.37 32.41 -23.92
C HIS A 4 18.93 31.10 -24.45
N GLU A 5 18.56 29.99 -23.80
CA GLU A 5 18.89 28.64 -24.26
C GLU A 5 17.99 28.28 -25.44
N LEU A 6 18.58 28.01 -26.62
CA LEU A 6 17.86 27.58 -27.81
C LEU A 6 17.81 26.05 -27.86
N LYS A 7 16.61 25.50 -28.10
CA LYS A 7 16.39 24.06 -28.26
C LYS A 7 15.96 23.77 -29.68
N LEU A 8 16.32 22.60 -30.21
CA LEU A 8 15.84 22.12 -31.50
C LEU A 8 14.36 21.68 -31.48
N TYR A 9 13.63 21.97 -30.39
CA TYR A 9 12.21 21.68 -30.26
C TYR A 9 11.49 22.82 -29.52
N HIS A 10 10.18 22.96 -29.78
CA HIS A 10 9.31 23.90 -29.10
C HIS A 10 7.99 23.22 -28.73
N LYS A 11 7.50 23.42 -27.50
CA LYS A 11 6.15 23.01 -27.10
C LYS A 11 5.14 24.04 -27.62
N TRP A 12 4.07 23.58 -28.27
CA TRP A 12 3.01 24.43 -28.82
C TRP A 12 1.67 23.69 -28.77
N ALA A 13 0.58 24.38 -28.43
CA ALA A 13 -0.73 23.77 -28.37
C ALA A 13 -1.23 23.40 -29.78
N VAL A 14 -1.69 22.17 -29.97
CA VAL A 14 -2.10 21.64 -31.30
C VAL A 14 -3.21 22.47 -31.95
N ARG A 15 -4.14 23.01 -31.14
CA ARG A 15 -5.28 23.80 -31.62
C ARG A 15 -4.99 25.30 -31.77
N THR A 16 -3.80 25.75 -31.38
CA THR A 16 -3.42 27.15 -31.49
C THR A 16 -2.50 27.30 -32.69
N PRO A 17 -2.84 28.09 -33.72
CA PRO A 17 -1.93 28.33 -34.83
C PRO A 17 -0.66 29.04 -34.34
N ARG A 18 0.49 28.76 -34.96
CA ARG A 18 1.72 29.49 -34.66
C ARG A 18 1.64 30.91 -35.22
N PRO A 19 2.13 31.93 -34.51
CA PRO A 19 2.18 33.30 -35.02
C PRO A 19 3.19 33.34 -36.18
N VAL A 20 2.68 33.60 -37.38
CA VAL A 20 3.49 33.72 -38.60
C VAL A 20 3.08 34.98 -39.34
N LYS A 21 4.05 35.73 -39.89
CA LYS A 21 3.80 36.93 -40.69
C LYS A 21 3.24 36.56 -42.08
N GLN A 22 3.75 35.49 -42.67
CA GLN A 22 3.34 34.95 -43.96
C GLN A 22 3.63 33.44 -43.98
N ARG A 23 2.77 32.66 -44.64
CA ARG A 23 3.01 31.24 -44.91
C ARG A 23 3.54 31.10 -46.32
N LEU A 24 4.72 30.52 -46.47
CA LEU A 24 5.35 30.25 -47.77
C LEU A 24 5.05 28.82 -48.20
N ASP A 25 4.93 28.60 -49.50
CA ASP A 25 4.79 27.26 -50.06
C ASP A 25 6.12 26.50 -49.92
N PRO A 26 6.10 25.28 -49.38
CA PRO A 26 7.34 24.58 -49.04
C PRO A 26 7.88 23.84 -50.29
N THR A 27 8.81 24.47 -51.00
CA THR A 27 9.39 23.98 -52.27
C THR A 27 10.73 23.27 -52.10
N VAL A 28 11.37 23.39 -50.94
CA VAL A 28 12.68 22.79 -50.64
C VAL A 28 12.48 21.51 -49.83
N PRO A 29 13.12 20.36 -50.14
CA PRO A 29 13.04 19.16 -49.33
C PRO A 29 13.73 19.32 -47.97
N LEU A 30 13.17 18.70 -46.92
CA LEU A 30 13.79 18.57 -45.60
C LEU A 30 14.67 17.32 -45.61
N ILE A 31 15.97 17.50 -45.82
CA ILE A 31 16.95 16.40 -45.73
C ILE A 31 17.39 16.27 -44.26
N THR A 32 17.05 15.15 -43.63
CA THR A 32 17.29 14.89 -42.21
C THR A 32 18.50 14.00 -41.93
N GLY A 33 18.99 13.29 -42.96
CA GLY A 33 20.00 12.24 -42.83
C GLY A 33 19.44 10.89 -42.35
N GLN A 34 18.12 10.79 -42.11
CA GLN A 34 17.45 9.55 -41.72
C GLN A 34 16.73 8.96 -42.94
N ARG A 35 17.17 7.77 -43.39
CA ARG A 35 16.64 7.10 -44.59
C ARG A 35 15.12 6.95 -44.61
N VAL A 36 14.50 6.68 -43.45
CA VAL A 36 13.04 6.53 -43.35
C VAL A 36 12.33 7.84 -43.71
N LEU A 37 12.83 8.99 -43.24
CA LEU A 37 12.22 10.29 -43.53
C LEU A 37 12.62 10.81 -44.90
N ASP A 38 13.87 10.62 -45.31
CA ASP A 38 14.37 11.22 -46.56
C ASP A 38 13.94 10.44 -47.81
N SER A 39 13.66 9.13 -47.68
CA SER A 39 13.30 8.27 -48.82
C SER A 39 11.86 7.77 -48.79
N LEU A 40 11.36 7.30 -47.65
CA LEU A 40 10.03 6.67 -47.57
C LEU A 40 8.93 7.69 -47.28
N PHE A 41 9.22 8.72 -46.48
CA PHE A 41 8.28 9.78 -46.09
C PHE A 41 8.86 11.18 -46.33
N PRO A 42 9.24 11.51 -47.58
CA PRO A 42 9.90 12.78 -47.87
C PRO A 42 9.00 13.96 -47.48
N MET A 43 9.56 14.88 -46.70
CA MET A 43 8.88 16.10 -46.28
C MET A 43 9.60 17.32 -46.85
N SER A 44 8.88 18.39 -47.11
CA SER A 44 9.46 19.68 -47.45
C SER A 44 9.85 20.48 -46.20
N LYS A 45 10.87 21.32 -46.30
CA LYS A 45 11.39 22.19 -45.23
C LYS A 45 10.33 23.21 -44.86
N GLY A 46 9.91 23.20 -43.59
CA GLY A 46 8.74 23.97 -43.12
C GLY A 46 7.40 23.27 -43.35
N GLY A 47 7.40 22.11 -44.00
CA GLY A 47 6.26 21.21 -44.08
C GLY A 47 5.86 20.65 -42.70
N THR A 48 4.62 20.17 -42.60
CA THR A 48 4.10 19.60 -41.36
C THR A 48 3.99 18.09 -41.50
N GLY A 49 4.77 17.36 -40.71
CA GLY A 49 4.62 15.93 -40.52
C GLY A 49 4.09 15.63 -39.13
N ALA A 50 3.13 14.71 -39.03
CA ALA A 50 2.75 14.11 -37.77
C ALA A 50 3.18 12.64 -37.81
N ILE A 51 4.02 12.25 -36.86
CA ILE A 51 4.21 10.84 -36.50
C ILE A 51 3.31 10.64 -35.29
N PRO A 52 2.04 10.25 -35.48
CA PRO A 52 1.24 9.86 -34.34
C PRO A 52 1.96 8.66 -33.71
N GLY A 53 2.51 8.85 -32.51
CA GLY A 53 2.63 7.71 -31.61
C GLY A 53 1.24 7.10 -31.47
N ALA A 54 1.14 5.82 -31.13
CA ALA A 54 -0.17 5.24 -30.88
C ALA A 54 -0.83 6.00 -29.71
N PHE A 55 -1.68 6.98 -30.05
CA PHE A 55 -2.52 7.72 -29.13
C PHE A 55 -3.39 6.70 -28.42
N GLY A 56 -3.41 6.73 -27.09
CA GLY A 56 -4.20 5.78 -26.33
C GLY A 56 -3.94 4.34 -26.81
N THR A 57 -2.67 3.87 -26.83
CA THR A 57 -2.32 2.47 -27.17
C THR A 57 -3.19 1.41 -26.47
N GLY A 58 -4.07 1.78 -25.54
CA GLY A 58 -4.87 0.84 -24.79
C GLY A 58 -3.93 -0.10 -24.08
N LYS A 59 -2.92 0.44 -23.39
CA LYS A 59 -2.06 -0.32 -22.46
C LYS A 59 -2.50 0.03 -21.05
N CYS A 60 -3.70 -0.40 -20.71
CA CYS A 60 -4.31 -0.20 -19.40
C CYS A 60 -4.43 -1.54 -18.69
N VAL A 61 -4.50 -1.47 -17.37
CA VAL A 61 -5.00 -2.56 -16.54
C VAL A 61 -6.36 -2.14 -15.99
N ALA A 62 -7.18 -3.11 -15.59
CA ALA A 62 -8.50 -2.83 -15.04
C ALA A 62 -8.43 -2.03 -13.73
N ALA A 63 -9.48 -1.26 -13.42
CA ALA A 63 -9.64 -0.66 -12.11
C ALA A 63 -9.63 -1.74 -11.00
N GLY A 64 -9.14 -1.39 -9.82
CA GLY A 64 -8.94 -2.33 -8.72
C GLY A 64 -7.72 -3.25 -8.88
N THR A 65 -6.94 -3.15 -9.97
CA THR A 65 -5.68 -3.90 -10.09
C THR A 65 -4.69 -3.41 -9.02
N PRO A 66 -4.17 -4.30 -8.17
CA PRO A 66 -3.21 -3.92 -7.14
C PRO A 66 -1.84 -3.64 -7.76
N ILE A 67 -1.22 -2.54 -7.35
CA ILE A 67 0.10 -2.05 -7.77
C ILE A 67 0.98 -1.92 -6.51
N LEU A 68 2.16 -2.54 -6.55
CA LEU A 68 3.17 -2.40 -5.51
C LEU A 68 4.04 -1.18 -5.80
N LEU A 69 3.99 -0.19 -4.91
CA LEU A 69 4.83 1.00 -4.97
C LEU A 69 6.24 0.69 -4.46
N GLY A 70 7.20 1.53 -4.85
CA GLY A 70 8.60 1.40 -4.49
C GLY A 70 8.91 1.66 -3.01
N ASP A 71 7.93 2.09 -2.20
CA ASP A 71 8.01 2.17 -0.74
C ASP A 71 7.38 0.95 -0.03
N GLY A 72 6.88 -0.03 -0.79
CA GLY A 72 6.22 -1.23 -0.30
C GLY A 72 4.69 -1.10 -0.19
N GLN A 73 4.11 0.09 -0.37
CA GLN A 73 2.65 0.24 -0.31
C GLN A 73 1.98 -0.53 -1.46
N LEU A 74 0.94 -1.31 -1.13
CA LEU A 74 0.06 -1.93 -2.11
C LEU A 74 -1.21 -1.10 -2.26
N ILE A 75 -1.47 -0.58 -3.46
CA ILE A 75 -2.60 0.30 -3.74
C ILE A 75 -3.32 -0.13 -5.02
N ALA A 76 -4.63 0.06 -5.11
CA ALA A 76 -5.34 -0.11 -6.37
C ALA A 76 -4.94 0.98 -7.37
N ILE A 77 -4.81 0.64 -8.65
CA ILE A 77 -4.35 1.59 -9.67
C ILE A 77 -5.25 2.83 -9.83
N ASP A 78 -6.56 2.67 -9.64
CA ASP A 78 -7.54 3.75 -9.67
C ASP A 78 -7.46 4.65 -8.43
N GLU A 79 -7.19 4.07 -7.25
CA GLU A 79 -6.88 4.85 -6.06
C GLU A 79 -5.58 5.64 -6.23
N LEU A 80 -4.56 5.06 -6.87
CA LEU A 80 -3.31 5.76 -7.20
C LEU A 80 -3.56 6.92 -8.18
N TYR A 81 -4.36 6.71 -9.22
CA TYR A 81 -4.75 7.77 -10.15
C TYR A 81 -5.44 8.94 -9.43
N ASN A 82 -6.38 8.63 -8.53
CA ASN A 82 -7.14 9.63 -7.78
C ASN A 82 -6.28 10.49 -6.84
N ARG A 83 -5.06 10.07 -6.47
CA ARG A 83 -4.13 10.90 -5.69
C ARG A 83 -3.64 12.14 -6.45
N PHE A 84 -3.63 12.07 -7.78
CA PHE A 84 -3.15 13.15 -8.65
C PHE A 84 -4.27 13.83 -9.42
N ALA A 85 -5.44 13.19 -9.52
CA ALA A 85 -6.58 13.73 -10.23
C ALA A 85 -7.12 14.99 -9.53
N PRO A 86 -7.34 16.10 -10.25
CA PRO A 86 -8.05 17.26 -9.69
C PRO A 86 -9.51 16.90 -9.38
N GLU A 87 -10.13 17.64 -8.45
CA GLU A 87 -11.57 17.50 -8.18
C GLU A 87 -12.36 17.68 -9.49
N ARG A 88 -13.18 16.67 -9.82
CA ARG A 88 -13.96 16.66 -11.07
C ARG A 88 -14.96 17.81 -11.08
N LYS A 89 -14.89 18.65 -12.13
CA LYS A 89 -16.06 19.46 -12.53
C LYS A 89 -16.95 18.59 -13.43
N PRO A 90 -18.27 18.55 -13.22
CA PRO A 90 -19.19 17.91 -14.16
C PRO A 90 -19.06 18.57 -15.53
N GLY A 91 -18.76 17.80 -16.59
CA GLY A 91 -18.72 18.31 -17.97
C GLY A 91 -17.37 18.27 -18.70
N ASP A 92 -16.27 17.81 -18.06
CA ASP A 92 -15.00 17.62 -18.76
C ASP A 92 -15.07 16.41 -19.72
N GLY A 93 -15.52 16.68 -20.95
CA GLY A 93 -15.82 15.70 -22.01
C GLY A 93 -14.62 15.04 -22.68
N PHE A 94 -13.61 14.62 -21.94
CA PHE A 94 -12.52 13.79 -22.47
C PHE A 94 -12.53 12.40 -21.83
N ASP A 95 -12.70 11.37 -22.68
CA ASP A 95 -12.67 9.94 -22.31
C ASP A 95 -11.28 9.43 -21.88
N GLU A 96 -10.23 10.21 -22.15
CA GLU A 96 -8.84 9.91 -21.83
C GLU A 96 -8.18 11.09 -21.09
N GLN A 97 -7.51 10.81 -19.98
CA GLN A 97 -6.83 11.81 -19.15
C GLN A 97 -5.41 11.37 -18.80
N PHE A 98 -4.46 12.27 -19.03
CA PHE A 98 -3.06 12.13 -18.68
C PHE A 98 -2.67 13.22 -17.69
N ILE A 99 -2.13 12.83 -16.54
CA ILE A 99 -1.77 13.75 -15.46
C ILE A 99 -0.31 13.52 -15.09
N GLU A 100 0.48 14.59 -15.05
CA GLU A 100 1.85 14.51 -14.52
C GLU A 100 1.82 14.06 -13.06
N ALA A 101 2.62 13.04 -12.74
CA ALA A 101 2.72 12.48 -11.41
C ALA A 101 4.19 12.35 -11.05
N ARG A 102 4.57 12.85 -9.87
CA ARG A 102 5.94 12.79 -9.32
C ARG A 102 5.89 12.35 -7.86
N GLY A 103 7.04 11.92 -7.34
CA GLY A 103 7.17 11.48 -5.93
C GLY A 103 6.60 10.08 -5.65
N VAL A 104 6.23 9.34 -6.71
CA VAL A 104 5.84 7.94 -6.63
C VAL A 104 6.76 7.13 -7.52
N SER A 105 7.15 5.96 -7.02
CA SER A 105 7.94 4.98 -7.76
C SER A 105 7.28 3.62 -7.72
N VAL A 106 7.60 2.79 -8.70
CA VAL A 106 7.12 1.41 -8.85
C VAL A 106 8.31 0.50 -9.19
N PHE A 107 8.12 -0.81 -9.12
CA PHE A 107 9.11 -1.77 -9.61
C PHE A 107 8.87 -2.06 -11.10
N SER A 108 9.92 -1.89 -11.90
CA SER A 108 9.95 -2.13 -13.35
C SER A 108 11.01 -3.17 -13.69
N PHE A 109 10.88 -3.85 -14.82
CA PHE A 109 11.86 -4.82 -15.31
C PHE A 109 12.71 -4.16 -16.40
N ASP A 110 14.03 -4.08 -16.21
CA ASP A 110 14.97 -3.46 -17.15
C ASP A 110 15.49 -4.42 -18.24
N GLY A 111 14.98 -5.66 -18.28
CA GLY A 111 15.47 -6.73 -19.14
C GLY A 111 16.38 -7.74 -18.43
N ALA A 112 16.92 -7.39 -17.26
CA ALA A 112 17.76 -8.28 -16.46
C ALA A 112 17.23 -8.45 -15.02
N ARG A 113 16.78 -7.37 -14.38
CA ARG A 113 16.35 -7.35 -12.98
C ARG A 113 15.20 -6.38 -12.74
N LEU A 114 14.58 -6.50 -11.57
CA LEU A 114 13.65 -5.49 -11.09
C LEU A 114 14.42 -4.28 -10.57
N VAL A 115 14.04 -3.10 -11.05
CA VAL A 115 14.56 -1.80 -10.63
C VAL A 115 13.42 -0.90 -10.17
N LYS A 116 13.69 -0.05 -9.18
CA LYS A 116 12.76 0.98 -8.74
C LYS A 116 12.82 2.14 -9.72
N GLN A 117 11.67 2.53 -10.26
CA GLN A 117 11.55 3.59 -11.27
C GLN A 117 10.47 4.59 -10.86
N GLU A 118 10.78 5.89 -10.96
CA GLU A 118 9.80 6.94 -10.74
C GLU A 118 8.79 6.99 -11.89
N ILE A 119 7.52 7.15 -11.54
CA ILE A 119 6.49 7.40 -12.55
C ILE A 119 6.59 8.86 -13.00
N SER A 120 6.27 9.11 -14.26
CA SER A 120 6.18 10.48 -14.80
C SER A 120 4.75 10.96 -14.93
N HIS A 121 3.81 10.04 -15.18
CA HIS A 121 2.41 10.32 -15.43
C HIS A 121 1.52 9.19 -14.90
N VAL A 122 0.28 9.53 -14.56
CA VAL A 122 -0.81 8.58 -14.44
C VAL A 122 -1.81 8.79 -15.57
N TYR A 123 -2.35 7.69 -16.07
CA TYR A 123 -3.22 7.67 -17.23
C TYR A 123 -4.51 6.92 -16.94
N ARG A 124 -5.64 7.49 -17.38
CA ARG A 124 -6.95 6.83 -17.37
C ARG A 124 -7.58 6.96 -18.74
N GLY A 125 -8.04 5.84 -19.28
CA GLY A 125 -8.81 5.79 -20.52
C GLY A 125 -9.99 4.82 -20.42
N LYS A 126 -10.81 4.79 -21.48
CA LYS A 126 -11.95 3.88 -21.62
C LYS A 126 -11.66 2.86 -22.72
N THR A 127 -12.14 1.64 -22.54
CA THR A 127 -12.04 0.55 -23.54
C THR A 127 -13.34 -0.23 -23.55
N GLU A 128 -13.73 -0.75 -24.72
CA GLU A 128 -14.91 -1.61 -24.85
C GLU A 128 -14.62 -3.06 -24.45
N LYS A 129 -13.36 -3.49 -24.58
CA LYS A 129 -12.94 -4.87 -24.33
C LYS A 129 -11.77 -4.94 -23.36
N LEU A 130 -11.84 -5.93 -22.48
CA LEU A 130 -10.76 -6.34 -21.58
C LEU A 130 -10.51 -7.84 -21.74
N LEU A 131 -9.24 -8.23 -21.64
CA LEU A 131 -8.79 -9.60 -21.62
C LEU A 131 -8.34 -9.95 -20.21
N LYS A 132 -8.82 -11.09 -19.71
CA LYS A 132 -8.36 -11.64 -18.44
C LYS A 132 -7.38 -12.77 -18.70
N ILE A 133 -6.12 -12.54 -18.38
CA ILE A 133 -5.06 -13.52 -18.49
C ILE A 133 -4.91 -14.22 -17.15
N ARG A 134 -4.83 -15.55 -17.17
CA ARG A 134 -4.62 -16.39 -15.98
C ARG A 134 -3.45 -17.32 -16.24
N THR A 135 -2.50 -17.37 -15.32
CA THR A 135 -1.37 -18.32 -15.37
C THR A 135 -1.76 -19.66 -14.75
N ALA A 136 -1.01 -20.72 -15.04
CA ALA A 136 -1.21 -22.05 -14.41
C ALA A 136 -1.08 -21.99 -12.88
N SER A 137 -0.18 -21.14 -12.38
CA SER A 137 -0.05 -20.85 -10.94
C SER A 137 -1.22 -20.05 -10.35
N GLY A 138 -2.25 -19.73 -11.14
CA GLY A 138 -3.45 -19.03 -10.70
C GLY A 138 -3.37 -17.52 -10.57
N ARG A 139 -2.24 -16.90 -10.91
CA ARG A 139 -2.13 -15.43 -10.98
C ARG A 139 -3.00 -14.94 -12.12
N SER A 140 -3.58 -13.75 -11.98
CA SER A 140 -4.40 -13.19 -13.05
C SER A 140 -4.28 -11.68 -13.16
N ALA A 141 -4.23 -11.18 -14.39
CA ALA A 141 -4.29 -9.77 -14.71
C ALA A 141 -5.44 -9.52 -15.69
N THR A 142 -6.16 -8.41 -15.54
CA THR A 142 -7.19 -7.99 -16.50
C THR A 142 -6.67 -6.73 -17.18
N VAL A 143 -6.45 -6.83 -18.49
CA VAL A 143 -5.73 -5.83 -19.28
C VAL A 143 -6.46 -5.57 -20.59
N THR A 144 -6.18 -4.44 -21.21
CA THR A 144 -6.65 -4.12 -22.56
C THR A 144 -5.94 -4.97 -23.62
N PRO A 145 -6.57 -5.24 -24.79
CA PRO A 145 -6.02 -6.07 -25.87
C PRO A 145 -4.61 -5.70 -26.37
N ALA A 146 -4.28 -4.41 -26.34
CA ALA A 146 -2.99 -3.90 -26.78
C ALA A 146 -1.95 -3.77 -25.65
N HIS A 147 -2.33 -4.09 -24.40
CA HIS A 147 -1.39 -4.16 -23.27
C HIS A 147 -0.35 -5.24 -23.53
N LYS A 148 0.92 -4.87 -23.55
CA LYS A 148 2.01 -5.81 -23.80
C LYS A 148 2.46 -6.47 -22.50
N LEU A 149 2.67 -7.77 -22.53
CA LEU A 149 3.23 -8.55 -21.44
C LEU A 149 4.56 -9.16 -21.89
N VAL A 150 5.45 -9.38 -20.94
CA VAL A 150 6.75 -10.01 -21.22
C VAL A 150 6.55 -11.52 -21.30
N ARG A 151 6.67 -12.07 -22.50
CA ARG A 151 6.68 -13.51 -22.78
C ARG A 151 8.11 -14.02 -22.69
N PHE A 152 8.29 -15.14 -22.01
CA PHE A 152 9.53 -15.90 -22.03
C PHE A 152 9.42 -17.00 -23.10
N ARG A 153 10.39 -17.06 -24.00
CA ARG A 153 10.43 -18.04 -25.09
C ARG A 153 11.35 -19.21 -24.74
N PRO A 154 11.15 -20.41 -25.35
CA PRO A 154 12.02 -21.56 -25.13
C PRO A 154 13.50 -21.34 -25.50
N ASP A 155 13.81 -20.37 -26.37
CA ASP A 155 15.18 -19.95 -26.72
C ASP A 155 15.82 -18.99 -25.70
N ALA A 156 15.26 -18.94 -24.47
CA ALA A 156 15.69 -18.12 -23.35
C ALA A 156 15.65 -16.60 -23.60
N ARG A 157 14.78 -16.13 -24.49
CA ARG A 157 14.60 -14.69 -24.79
C ARG A 157 13.30 -14.13 -24.20
N PHE A 158 13.36 -12.87 -23.80
CA PHE A 158 12.19 -12.09 -23.42
C PHE A 158 11.65 -11.33 -24.64
N GLU A 159 10.35 -11.42 -24.88
CA GLU A 159 9.65 -10.72 -25.97
C GLU A 159 8.43 -10.01 -25.38
N GLU A 160 8.25 -8.72 -25.68
CA GLU A 160 6.98 -8.04 -25.39
C GLU A 160 5.90 -8.45 -26.40
N ARG A 161 4.81 -9.04 -25.93
CA ARG A 161 3.69 -9.47 -26.78
C ARG A 161 2.38 -8.80 -26.36
N PRO A 162 1.59 -8.22 -27.29
CA PRO A 162 0.24 -7.75 -26.99
C PRO A 162 -0.62 -8.85 -26.38
N SER A 163 -1.45 -8.50 -25.40
CA SER A 163 -2.26 -9.45 -24.64
C SER A 163 -3.24 -10.25 -25.50
N VAL A 164 -3.72 -9.66 -26.60
CA VAL A 164 -4.61 -10.32 -27.57
C VAL A 164 -3.94 -11.41 -28.39
N GLU A 165 -2.61 -11.38 -28.48
CA GLU A 165 -1.83 -12.34 -29.27
C GLU A 165 -1.26 -13.48 -28.43
N LEU A 166 -1.42 -13.42 -27.10
CA LEU A 166 -1.01 -14.48 -26.20
C LEU A 166 -1.90 -15.71 -26.36
N LYS A 167 -1.28 -16.89 -26.31
CA LYS A 167 -1.94 -18.19 -26.41
C LYS A 167 -1.80 -18.99 -25.12
N VAL A 168 -2.73 -19.90 -24.89
CA VAL A 168 -2.61 -20.88 -23.78
C VAL A 168 -1.33 -21.69 -24.02
N GLY A 169 -0.51 -21.83 -22.98
CA GLY A 169 0.82 -22.45 -23.05
C GLY A 169 1.98 -21.45 -23.14
N ASP A 170 1.71 -20.16 -23.42
CA ASP A 170 2.77 -19.15 -23.37
C ASP A 170 3.28 -18.93 -21.95
N PHE A 171 4.61 -18.90 -21.80
CA PHE A 171 5.26 -18.55 -20.54
C PHE A 171 5.33 -17.04 -20.39
N ILE A 172 4.78 -16.53 -19.28
CA ILE A 172 4.82 -15.09 -18.95
C ILE A 172 5.87 -14.89 -17.86
N ALA A 173 6.73 -13.88 -18.05
CA ALA A 173 7.73 -13.53 -17.07
C ALA A 173 7.07 -12.99 -15.80
N LEU A 174 7.51 -13.50 -14.65
CA LEU A 174 7.05 -13.11 -13.34
C LEU A 174 8.25 -12.85 -12.44
N PRO A 175 8.17 -11.89 -11.52
CA PRO A 175 9.25 -11.67 -10.58
C PRO A 175 9.37 -12.84 -9.61
N ARG A 176 10.57 -13.39 -9.47
CA ARG A 176 10.87 -14.39 -8.44
C ARG A 176 10.99 -13.76 -7.06
N LYS A 177 11.63 -12.58 -6.99
CA LYS A 177 11.81 -11.79 -5.77
C LYS A 177 11.64 -10.31 -6.06
N VAL A 178 10.96 -9.57 -5.18
CA VAL A 178 10.92 -8.10 -5.24
C VAL A 178 11.91 -7.51 -4.24
N PRO A 179 12.96 -6.78 -4.69
CA PRO A 179 13.96 -6.20 -3.81
C PRO A 179 13.45 -4.91 -3.18
N LEU A 180 12.74 -5.01 -2.06
CA LEU A 180 12.31 -3.85 -1.28
C LEU A 180 13.27 -3.60 -0.11
N ASN A 181 14.00 -2.49 -0.17
CA ASN A 181 14.78 -1.99 0.97
C ASN A 181 13.83 -1.19 1.88
N ALA A 182 13.16 -1.89 2.79
CA ALA A 182 12.22 -1.32 3.74
C ALA A 182 12.88 -1.06 5.11
N SER A 183 12.42 -0.01 5.79
CA SER A 183 12.77 0.29 7.18
C SER A 183 11.61 -0.06 8.10
N TYR A 184 11.89 -0.24 9.39
CA TYR A 184 10.85 -0.43 10.40
C TYR A 184 9.89 0.77 10.39
N GLN A 185 8.58 0.49 10.43
CA GLN A 185 7.54 1.52 10.42
C GLN A 185 7.29 2.01 11.85
N THR A 186 7.07 3.30 12.03
CA THR A 186 6.77 3.89 13.34
C THR A 186 5.27 4.01 13.57
N ILE A 187 4.85 3.92 14.82
CA ILE A 187 3.47 4.16 15.26
C ILE A 187 3.46 5.48 16.03
N ASP A 188 2.62 6.42 15.63
CA ASP A 188 2.39 7.67 16.36
C ASP A 188 1.31 7.46 17.43
N PRO A 189 1.63 7.48 18.74
CA PRO A 189 0.62 7.33 19.79
C PRO A 189 -0.43 8.45 19.76
N TYR A 190 -0.10 9.63 19.22
CA TYR A 190 -1.00 10.77 19.13
C TYR A 190 -2.06 10.62 18.04
N SER A 191 -1.94 9.62 17.15
CA SER A 191 -2.98 9.30 16.17
C SER A 191 -4.19 8.58 16.78
N LEU A 192 -4.11 8.17 18.04
CA LEU A 192 -5.16 7.44 18.76
C LEU A 192 -6.02 8.40 19.60
N GLU A 193 -7.31 8.11 19.74
CA GLU A 193 -8.22 8.87 20.59
C GLU A 193 -8.11 8.41 22.05
N ALA A 194 -7.06 8.87 22.73
CA ALA A 194 -6.71 8.45 24.08
C ALA A 194 -6.20 9.62 24.93
N ARG A 195 -5.73 9.31 26.15
CA ARG A 195 -5.21 10.23 27.14
C ARG A 195 -3.84 9.79 27.63
N LEU A 196 -3.00 10.77 27.93
CA LEU A 196 -1.66 10.58 28.50
C LEU A 196 -1.75 10.09 29.94
N VAL A 197 -0.75 9.31 30.36
CA VAL A 197 -0.62 8.80 31.73
C VAL A 197 0.74 9.08 32.35
N GLU A 198 1.77 9.34 31.55
CA GLU A 198 3.14 9.60 32.02
C GLU A 198 3.24 10.99 32.68
N PRO A 199 3.67 11.07 33.97
CA PRO A 199 3.74 12.32 34.72
C PRO A 199 4.57 13.41 34.03
N GLU A 200 5.71 13.04 33.44
CA GLU A 200 6.64 13.96 32.78
C GLU A 200 5.98 14.61 31.55
N ALA A 201 5.25 13.82 30.76
CA ALA A 201 4.52 14.31 29.60
C ALA A 201 3.33 15.19 30.01
N ILE A 202 2.61 14.82 31.08
CA ILE A 202 1.51 15.63 31.63
C ILE A 202 2.04 16.98 32.13
N GLU A 203 3.18 16.98 32.80
CA GLU A 203 3.83 18.19 33.31
C GLU A 203 4.29 19.11 32.17
N ALA A 204 4.91 18.55 31.12
CA ALA A 204 5.31 19.30 29.94
C ALA A 204 4.11 19.98 29.26
N VAL A 205 2.98 19.27 29.16
CA VAL A 205 1.72 19.83 28.62
C VAL A 205 1.19 20.94 29.51
N ARG A 206 1.24 20.78 30.83
CA ARG A 206 0.80 21.80 31.81
C ARG A 206 1.62 23.09 31.68
N MET A 207 2.94 22.97 31.65
CA MET A 207 3.86 24.11 31.49
C MET A 207 3.64 24.81 30.16
N THR A 208 3.50 24.06 29.07
CA THR A 208 3.23 24.60 27.74
C THR A 208 1.88 25.31 27.67
N THR A 209 0.84 24.73 28.28
CA THR A 209 -0.50 25.35 28.35
C THR A 209 -0.47 26.65 29.13
N SER A 210 0.27 26.70 30.25
CA SER A 210 0.38 27.89 31.09
C SER A 210 1.12 29.01 30.36
N ARG A 211 2.29 28.70 29.78
CA ARG A 211 3.09 29.62 28.97
C ARG A 211 2.28 30.22 27.80
N LEU A 212 1.59 29.38 27.02
CA LEU A 212 0.78 29.87 25.91
C LEU A 212 -0.45 30.66 26.39
N SER A 213 -1.00 30.35 27.56
CA SER A 213 -2.13 31.13 28.10
C SER A 213 -1.71 32.56 28.44
N GLU A 214 -0.48 32.75 28.92
CA GLU A 214 0.12 34.06 29.17
C GLU A 214 0.43 34.79 27.86
N GLU A 215 1.01 34.09 26.87
CA GLU A 215 1.36 34.66 25.56
C GLU A 215 0.12 35.15 24.78
N TYR A 216 -0.99 34.42 24.85
CA TYR A 216 -2.27 34.80 24.24
C TYR A 216 -3.15 35.67 25.16
N GLY A 217 -2.63 36.07 26.33
CA GLY A 217 -3.27 36.99 27.28
C GLY A 217 -4.37 36.40 28.18
N SER A 218 -4.98 35.26 27.82
CA SER A 218 -5.91 34.55 28.70
C SER A 218 -6.13 33.08 28.31
N ILE A 219 -6.55 32.27 29.28
CA ILE A 219 -7.01 30.88 29.04
C ILE A 219 -8.16 30.84 28.03
N LYS A 220 -9.06 31.84 28.07
CA LYS A 220 -10.20 31.93 27.16
C LYS A 220 -9.75 32.14 25.71
N ALA A 221 -8.78 33.03 25.48
CA ALA A 221 -8.21 33.26 24.16
C ALA A 221 -7.49 32.01 23.62
N LEU A 222 -6.68 31.34 24.46
CA LEU A 222 -6.03 30.09 24.08
C LEU A 222 -7.06 28.98 23.77
N ALA A 223 -8.11 28.84 24.58
CA ALA A 223 -9.17 27.87 24.37
C ALA A 223 -9.90 28.08 23.03
N GLN A 224 -10.18 29.34 22.68
CA GLN A 224 -10.78 29.69 21.39
C GLN A 224 -9.85 29.33 20.21
N LYS A 225 -8.54 29.58 20.33
CA LYS A 225 -7.55 29.22 19.30
C LYS A 225 -7.40 27.72 19.12
N LEU A 226 -7.40 26.94 20.20
CA LEU A 226 -7.30 25.48 20.14
C LEU A 226 -8.62 24.78 19.77
N GLY A 227 -9.76 25.49 19.89
CA GLY A 227 -11.09 24.96 19.68
C GLY A 227 -11.54 23.98 20.77
N PHE A 228 -11.24 24.31 22.04
CA PHE A 228 -11.70 23.55 23.21
C PHE A 228 -12.49 24.46 24.17
N ALA A 229 -13.31 23.85 25.03
CA ALA A 229 -13.97 24.59 26.11
C ALA A 229 -12.93 25.15 27.10
N GLU A 230 -13.15 26.38 27.57
CA GLU A 230 -12.26 27.07 28.52
C GLU A 230 -11.99 26.23 29.78
N ALA A 231 -13.00 25.54 30.29
CA ALA A 231 -12.89 24.65 31.44
C ALA A 231 -11.89 23.49 31.21
N VAL A 232 -11.80 22.98 29.98
CA VAL A 232 -10.85 21.90 29.62
C VAL A 232 -9.42 22.43 29.67
N VAL A 233 -9.16 23.57 29.03
CA VAL A 233 -7.83 24.19 29.02
C VAL A 233 -7.40 24.59 30.43
N ARG A 234 -8.31 25.21 31.19
CA ARG A 234 -8.10 25.53 32.61
C ARG A 234 -7.76 24.29 33.42
N GLY A 235 -8.48 23.18 33.19
CA GLY A 235 -8.23 21.90 33.84
C GLY A 235 -6.83 21.34 33.58
N TYR A 236 -6.28 21.53 32.38
CA TYR A 236 -4.92 21.10 32.04
C TYR A 236 -3.84 22.06 32.52
N SER A 237 -4.15 23.34 32.71
CA SER A 237 -3.21 24.31 33.30
C SER A 237 -3.05 24.18 34.83
N LYS A 238 -4.11 23.77 35.55
CA LYS A 238 -4.18 23.88 37.03
C LYS A 238 -4.07 22.56 37.80
N GLY A 239 -4.08 21.40 37.14
CA GLY A 239 -4.10 20.13 37.87
C GLY A 239 -3.54 18.94 37.09
N PRO A 240 -3.40 17.76 37.72
CA PRO A 240 -2.84 16.55 37.13
C PRO A 240 -3.84 15.83 36.21
N ASN A 241 -4.66 16.60 35.48
CA ASN A 241 -5.65 16.05 34.57
C ASN A 241 -4.95 15.45 33.36
N ARG A 242 -5.23 14.17 33.08
CA ARG A 242 -4.72 13.46 31.90
C ARG A 242 -5.17 14.13 30.59
N PRO A 243 -4.25 14.82 29.87
CA PRO A 243 -4.56 15.47 28.60
C PRO A 243 -4.95 14.46 27.53
N SER A 244 -5.88 14.81 26.64
CA SER A 244 -6.16 13.98 25.47
C SER A 244 -5.06 14.16 24.42
N THR A 245 -4.77 13.11 23.65
CA THR A 245 -3.83 13.15 22.52
C THR A 245 -4.18 14.26 21.53
N THR A 246 -5.48 14.46 21.23
CA THR A 246 -5.96 15.55 20.36
C THR A 246 -5.64 16.94 20.92
N PHE A 247 -5.78 17.14 22.24
CA PHE A 247 -5.42 18.41 22.89
C PHE A 247 -3.92 18.67 22.77
N VAL A 248 -3.10 17.66 23.10
CA VAL A 248 -1.63 17.77 23.02
C VAL A 248 -1.18 18.04 21.59
N ALA A 249 -1.72 17.33 20.60
CA ALA A 249 -1.37 17.53 19.20
C ALA A 249 -1.64 18.97 18.72
N LYS A 250 -2.79 19.55 19.09
CA LYS A 250 -3.12 20.95 18.75
C LYS A 250 -2.27 21.95 19.51
N LEU A 251 -2.06 21.73 20.82
CA LEU A 251 -1.27 22.63 21.67
C LEU A 251 0.16 22.75 21.17
N TYR A 252 0.82 21.62 20.91
CA TYR A 252 2.23 21.59 20.48
C TYR A 252 2.41 22.07 19.04
N SER A 253 1.44 21.80 18.16
CA SER A 253 1.40 22.40 16.82
C SER A 253 1.30 23.92 16.89
N LEU A 254 0.43 24.46 17.76
CA LEU A 254 0.32 25.91 17.99
C LEU A 254 1.60 26.49 18.62
N ALA A 255 2.25 25.75 19.50
CA ALA A 255 3.49 26.15 20.16
C ALA A 255 4.73 26.13 19.24
N GLY A 256 4.65 25.44 18.09
CA GLY A 256 5.83 25.15 17.26
C GLY A 256 6.84 24.22 17.95
N LEU A 257 6.38 23.35 18.84
CA LEU A 257 7.23 22.45 19.64
C LEU A 257 7.02 20.98 19.25
N GLU A 258 8.03 20.15 19.47
CA GLU A 258 7.90 18.70 19.36
C GLU A 258 7.05 18.14 20.50
N LYS A 259 6.15 17.20 20.16
CA LYS A 259 5.26 16.56 21.14
C LYS A 259 6.08 15.77 22.15
N PRO A 260 5.65 15.72 23.43
CA PRO A 260 6.36 14.94 24.42
C PRO A 260 6.31 13.47 24.05
N GLU A 261 7.37 12.75 24.35
CA GLU A 261 7.39 11.32 24.12
C GLU A 261 6.46 10.59 25.07
N VAL A 262 5.63 9.70 24.53
CA VAL A 262 4.69 8.91 25.33
C VAL A 262 4.74 7.44 24.92
N SER A 263 4.73 6.55 25.90
CA SER A 263 4.75 5.10 25.70
C SER A 263 3.47 4.41 26.16
N ARG A 264 2.66 5.09 26.99
CA ARG A 264 1.41 4.54 27.53
C ARG A 264 0.24 5.47 27.34
N LEU A 265 -0.92 4.87 27.09
CA LEU A 265 -2.18 5.59 26.89
C LEU A 265 -3.33 4.90 27.62
N THR A 266 -4.36 5.69 27.94
CA THR A 266 -5.63 5.21 28.50
C THR A 266 -6.82 5.93 27.85
N VAL A 267 -8.01 5.32 27.82
CA VAL A 267 -9.22 6.00 27.32
C VAL A 267 -9.87 6.88 28.40
N GLU A 268 -9.90 6.38 29.64
CA GLU A 268 -10.64 7.00 30.74
C GLU A 268 -9.70 7.52 31.82
N ARG A 269 -10.15 8.53 32.60
CA ARG A 269 -9.33 9.15 33.65
C ARG A 269 -8.85 8.14 34.72
N GLY A 270 -9.61 7.07 34.97
CA GLY A 270 -9.26 5.98 35.88
C GLY A 270 -9.09 4.61 35.19
N GLY A 271 -9.08 4.56 33.85
CA GLY A 271 -8.97 3.31 33.11
C GLY A 271 -7.55 2.73 33.12
N SER A 272 -7.44 1.41 32.99
CA SER A 272 -6.16 0.71 32.82
C SER A 272 -5.43 1.25 31.58
N SER A 273 -4.18 1.69 31.77
CA SER A 273 -3.32 2.08 30.67
C SER A 273 -2.70 0.87 29.99
N VAL A 274 -2.41 0.99 28.70
CA VAL A 274 -1.62 0.02 27.94
C VAL A 274 -0.40 0.70 27.33
N LYS A 275 0.66 -0.07 27.14
CA LYS A 275 1.82 0.32 26.36
C LYS A 275 1.45 0.37 24.87
N ILE A 276 2.00 1.33 24.15
CA ILE A 276 1.87 1.45 22.70
C ILE A 276 3.26 1.23 22.10
N PRO A 277 3.44 0.18 21.29
CA PRO A 277 4.69 -0.02 20.55
C PRO A 277 4.99 1.21 19.70
N ARG A 278 6.24 1.70 19.73
CA ARG A 278 6.68 2.82 18.87
C ARG A 278 7.00 2.39 17.46
N VAL A 279 7.27 1.10 17.27
CA VAL A 279 7.77 0.53 16.02
C VAL A 279 7.00 -0.75 15.70
N VAL A 280 6.84 -1.03 14.41
CA VAL A 280 6.27 -2.28 13.90
C VAL A 280 7.39 -3.29 13.71
N ASP A 281 7.69 -4.03 14.77
CA ASP A 281 8.69 -5.09 14.82
C ASP A 281 8.10 -6.48 14.47
N GLU A 282 8.94 -7.51 14.58
CA GLU A 282 8.58 -8.90 14.28
C GLU A 282 7.49 -9.42 15.23
N ASP A 283 7.52 -9.08 16.51
CA ASP A 283 6.52 -9.51 17.49
C ASP A 283 5.15 -8.89 17.20
N LEU A 284 5.09 -7.58 16.89
CA LEU A 284 3.86 -6.95 16.46
C LEU A 284 3.38 -7.51 15.11
N GLY A 285 4.31 -7.81 14.20
CA GLY A 285 4.03 -8.51 12.94
C GLY A 285 3.33 -9.85 13.17
N GLU A 286 3.90 -10.70 14.02
CA GLU A 286 3.34 -12.00 14.39
C GLU A 286 1.97 -11.87 15.07
N PHE A 287 1.84 -10.94 16.02
CA PHE A 287 0.57 -10.65 16.70
C PHE A 287 -0.53 -10.26 15.71
N LEU A 288 -0.23 -9.40 14.73
CA LEU A 288 -1.17 -9.02 13.67
C LEU A 288 -1.49 -10.20 12.75
N GLY A 289 -0.52 -11.06 12.45
CA GLY A 289 -0.73 -12.28 11.67
C GLY A 289 -1.75 -13.21 12.32
N LEU A 290 -1.53 -13.54 13.60
CA LEU A 290 -2.43 -14.37 14.41
C LEU A 290 -3.82 -13.73 14.56
N LEU A 291 -3.88 -12.41 14.69
CA LEU A 291 -5.15 -11.72 14.81
C LEU A 291 -5.95 -11.73 13.49
N VAL A 292 -5.27 -11.60 12.35
CA VAL A 292 -5.96 -11.60 11.05
C VAL A 292 -6.48 -13.00 10.70
N SER A 293 -5.78 -14.08 11.08
CA SER A 293 -6.21 -15.47 10.89
C SER A 293 -7.45 -15.83 11.71
N ASP A 294 -7.32 -16.04 13.02
CA ASP A 294 -8.41 -16.50 13.90
C ASP A 294 -8.90 -15.45 14.91
N GLY A 295 -8.29 -14.26 14.91
CA GLY A 295 -8.69 -13.19 15.80
C GLY A 295 -10.01 -12.52 15.44
N MET A 296 -10.68 -11.94 16.44
CA MET A 296 -11.83 -11.06 16.27
C MET A 296 -11.83 -9.92 17.30
N ILE A 297 -12.54 -8.85 16.98
CA ILE A 297 -12.84 -7.78 17.93
C ILE A 297 -14.32 -7.91 18.32
N ALA A 298 -14.59 -8.06 19.61
CA ALA A 298 -15.92 -8.20 20.18
C ALA A 298 -16.15 -7.12 21.25
N GLY A 299 -16.92 -6.08 20.94
CA GLY A 299 -17.13 -4.97 21.88
C GLY A 299 -15.81 -4.26 22.23
N ARG A 300 -15.37 -4.38 23.49
CA ARG A 300 -14.15 -3.75 24.02
C ARG A 300 -12.98 -4.73 24.22
N GLU A 301 -13.10 -5.94 23.69
CA GLU A 301 -12.07 -6.95 23.79
C GLU A 301 -11.65 -7.52 22.43
N ILE A 302 -10.38 -7.91 22.39
CA ILE A 302 -9.75 -8.64 21.31
C ILE A 302 -9.77 -10.11 21.74
N ARG A 303 -10.32 -10.98 20.90
CA ARG A 303 -10.38 -12.41 21.16
C ARG A 303 -9.58 -13.16 20.10
N PHE A 304 -8.77 -14.11 20.52
CA PHE A 304 -8.09 -15.05 19.63
C PHE A 304 -8.48 -16.47 20.07
N PHE A 305 -8.95 -17.28 19.12
CA PHE A 305 -9.39 -18.65 19.37
C PHE A 305 -8.46 -19.60 18.63
N ASN A 306 -8.09 -20.70 19.26
CA ASN A 306 -7.38 -21.77 18.59
C ASN A 306 -7.46 -23.04 19.46
N ASN A 307 -7.35 -24.21 18.84
CA ASN A 307 -7.31 -25.48 19.58
C ASN A 307 -5.90 -25.80 20.10
N ASP A 308 -4.85 -25.16 19.55
CA ASP A 308 -3.48 -25.30 20.02
C ASP A 308 -3.20 -24.36 21.20
N ILE A 309 -2.96 -24.96 22.37
CA ILE A 309 -2.63 -24.24 23.60
C ILE A 309 -1.31 -23.46 23.49
N HIS A 310 -0.36 -23.88 22.64
CA HIS A 310 0.90 -23.17 22.42
C HIS A 310 0.66 -21.85 21.68
N LEU A 311 -0.24 -21.85 20.68
CA LEU A 311 -0.64 -20.62 19.97
C LEU A 311 -1.41 -19.68 20.89
N LEU A 312 -2.30 -20.20 21.73
CA LEU A 312 -2.99 -19.39 22.75
C LEU A 312 -1.99 -18.74 23.72
N ARG A 313 -1.01 -19.50 24.23
CA ARG A 313 0.05 -18.97 25.11
C ARG A 313 0.92 -17.94 24.40
N ARG A 314 1.30 -18.18 23.15
CA ARG A 314 2.09 -17.23 22.34
C ARG A 314 1.34 -15.93 22.09
N PHE A 315 0.07 -15.99 21.69
CA PHE A 315 -0.75 -14.79 21.49
C PHE A 315 -0.90 -13.99 22.80
N ARG A 316 -1.05 -14.69 23.93
CA ARG A 316 -1.09 -14.08 25.25
C ARG A 316 0.21 -13.36 25.60
N GLU A 317 1.35 -14.03 25.44
CA GLU A 317 2.69 -13.50 25.68
C GLU A 317 2.97 -12.26 24.82
N LEU A 318 2.63 -12.30 23.54
CA LEU A 318 2.74 -11.15 22.64
C LEU A 318 1.89 -9.97 23.13
N GLY A 319 0.65 -10.23 23.56
CA GLY A 319 -0.24 -9.21 24.12
C GLY A 319 0.31 -8.55 25.39
N GLU A 320 0.91 -9.35 26.28
CA GLU A 320 1.54 -8.89 27.53
C GLU A 320 2.86 -8.14 27.25
N THR A 321 3.67 -8.60 26.30
CA THR A 321 4.98 -8.00 25.98
C THR A 321 4.83 -6.68 25.20
N LEU A 322 3.99 -6.66 24.18
CA LEU A 322 3.81 -5.50 23.29
C LEU A 322 3.03 -4.38 23.99
N PHE A 323 1.97 -4.75 24.72
CA PHE A 323 0.99 -3.79 25.23
C PHE A 323 0.91 -3.73 26.75
N GLU A 324 1.56 -4.65 27.47
CA GLU A 324 1.40 -4.82 28.92
C GLU A 324 -0.07 -4.90 29.33
N ALA A 325 -0.86 -5.52 28.45
CA ALA A 325 -2.30 -5.57 28.59
C ALA A 325 -2.72 -6.76 29.42
N ARG A 326 -3.77 -6.59 30.22
CA ARG A 326 -4.41 -7.70 30.92
C ARG A 326 -5.04 -8.65 29.90
N SER A 327 -4.63 -9.90 29.97
CA SER A 327 -5.12 -10.97 29.13
C SER A 327 -5.68 -12.11 30.00
N ALA A 328 -6.62 -12.89 29.46
CA ALA A 328 -7.16 -14.05 30.15
C ALA A 328 -7.40 -15.20 29.18
N LEU A 329 -6.92 -16.39 29.53
CA LEU A 329 -7.30 -17.64 28.88
C LEU A 329 -8.70 -18.02 29.38
N LYS A 330 -9.64 -18.20 28.46
CA LYS A 330 -11.04 -18.50 28.78
C LYS A 330 -11.63 -19.46 27.75
N ARG A 331 -12.59 -20.27 28.17
CA ARG A 331 -13.39 -21.10 27.28
C ARG A 331 -14.59 -20.32 26.77
N PHE A 332 -14.68 -20.14 25.45
CA PHE A 332 -15.78 -19.45 24.78
C PHE A 332 -16.75 -20.46 24.19
N ARG A 333 -17.76 -20.84 24.97
CA ARG A 333 -18.71 -21.91 24.64
C ARG A 333 -17.99 -23.24 24.39
N THR A 334 -17.57 -23.49 23.15
CA THR A 334 -16.97 -24.75 22.67
C THR A 334 -15.48 -24.64 22.36
N VAL A 335 -14.90 -23.45 22.32
CA VAL A 335 -13.49 -23.24 21.88
C VAL A 335 -12.72 -22.44 22.92
N ASP A 336 -11.49 -22.83 23.19
CA ASP A 336 -10.60 -22.07 24.07
C ASP A 336 -10.03 -20.84 23.35
N GLY A 337 -9.81 -19.77 24.10
CA GLY A 337 -9.31 -18.54 23.53
C GLY A 337 -8.67 -17.62 24.56
N VAL A 338 -7.99 -16.61 24.04
CA VAL A 338 -7.42 -15.51 24.83
C VAL A 338 -8.25 -14.26 24.58
N ALA A 339 -8.67 -13.59 25.65
CA ALA A 339 -9.27 -12.27 25.60
C ALA A 339 -8.32 -11.21 26.16
N ILE A 340 -8.11 -10.12 25.42
CA ILE A 340 -7.40 -8.91 25.84
C ILE A 340 -8.41 -7.76 25.87
N HIS A 341 -8.65 -7.20 27.05
CA HIS A 341 -9.57 -6.07 27.20
C HIS A 341 -8.81 -4.75 27.11
N SER A 342 -8.88 -4.07 25.96
CA SER A 342 -8.35 -2.72 25.81
C SER A 342 -8.95 -1.99 24.62
N THR A 343 -9.65 -0.89 24.90
CA THR A 343 -10.16 0.01 23.86
C THR A 343 -9.04 0.71 23.10
N VAL A 344 -7.90 1.00 23.75
CA VAL A 344 -6.76 1.66 23.09
C VAL A 344 -6.11 0.73 22.07
N ILE A 345 -5.91 -0.55 22.40
CA ILE A 345 -5.37 -1.52 21.44
C ILE A 345 -6.34 -1.71 20.28
N ILE A 346 -7.65 -1.75 20.53
CA ILE A 346 -8.65 -1.79 19.45
C ILE A 346 -8.52 -0.57 18.54
N GLN A 347 -8.40 0.65 19.07
CA GLN A 347 -8.17 1.85 18.26
C GLN A 347 -6.89 1.74 17.43
N LEU A 348 -5.79 1.26 18.02
CA LEU A 348 -4.53 1.01 17.30
C LEU A 348 -4.74 0.01 16.17
N LEU A 349 -5.37 -1.14 16.42
CA LEU A 349 -5.67 -2.13 15.40
C LEU A 349 -6.53 -1.56 14.27
N ARG A 350 -7.51 -0.70 14.58
CA ARG A 350 -8.29 0.01 13.56
C ARG A 350 -7.42 0.94 12.73
N ALA A 351 -6.55 1.72 13.37
CA ALA A 351 -5.62 2.63 12.70
C ALA A 351 -4.63 1.87 11.79
N LEU A 352 -4.21 0.67 12.18
CA LEU A 352 -3.35 -0.21 11.38
C LEU A 352 -4.11 -0.93 10.24
N GLY A 353 -5.44 -0.81 10.17
CA GLY A 353 -6.24 -1.34 9.06
C GLY A 353 -7.03 -2.61 9.36
N PHE A 354 -7.20 -2.99 10.63
CA PHE A 354 -8.02 -4.15 10.99
C PHE A 354 -9.51 -3.91 10.70
N PRO A 355 -10.21 -4.80 9.97
CA PRO A 355 -11.52 -4.53 9.35
C PRO A 355 -12.65 -4.36 10.37
N LYS A 356 -13.41 -3.25 10.27
CA LYS A 356 -14.53 -2.93 11.19
C LYS A 356 -15.61 -4.01 11.22
N GLU A 357 -15.95 -4.53 10.06
CA GLU A 357 -17.00 -5.51 9.87
C GLU A 357 -16.57 -6.59 8.88
N ARG A 358 -17.20 -7.77 8.98
CA ARG A 358 -17.04 -8.90 8.05
C ARG A 358 -15.56 -9.21 7.77
N LYS A 359 -14.77 -9.46 8.82
CA LYS A 359 -13.33 -9.77 8.73
C LYS A 359 -13.02 -10.78 7.62
N SER A 360 -13.78 -11.87 7.55
CA SER A 360 -13.59 -12.94 6.56
C SER A 360 -13.51 -12.43 5.12
N ARG A 361 -14.26 -11.39 4.76
CA ARG A 361 -14.32 -10.82 3.40
C ARG A 361 -13.49 -9.55 3.22
N ASN A 362 -13.27 -8.81 4.31
CA ASN A 362 -12.69 -7.47 4.28
C ASN A 362 -11.26 -7.40 4.83
N ALA A 363 -10.71 -8.50 5.36
CA ALA A 363 -9.35 -8.54 5.86
C ALA A 363 -8.35 -8.13 4.76
N VAL A 364 -7.29 -7.43 5.15
CA VAL A 364 -6.19 -7.03 4.27
C VAL A 364 -4.89 -7.24 5.02
N VAL A 365 -3.79 -7.42 4.30
CA VAL A 365 -2.47 -7.24 4.92
C VAL A 365 -2.33 -5.76 5.27
N PRO A 366 -2.07 -5.40 6.54
CA PRO A 366 -1.90 -4.00 6.95
C PRO A 366 -0.83 -3.29 6.11
N SER A 367 -1.10 -2.04 5.70
CA SER A 367 -0.13 -1.27 4.91
C SER A 367 1.20 -1.10 5.63
N VAL A 368 1.20 -1.04 6.96
CA VAL A 368 2.44 -0.99 7.75
C VAL A 368 3.29 -2.24 7.56
N ILE A 369 2.67 -3.43 7.49
CA ILE A 369 3.39 -4.69 7.25
C ILE A 369 3.91 -4.73 5.81
N MET A 370 3.11 -4.29 4.84
CA MET A 370 3.54 -4.21 3.44
C MET A 370 4.77 -3.30 3.23
N LYS A 371 4.95 -2.29 4.10
CA LYS A 371 6.06 -1.33 4.07
C LYS A 371 7.22 -1.68 5.01
N SER A 372 7.04 -2.65 5.91
CA SER A 372 8.07 -3.07 6.87
C SER A 372 9.13 -4.00 6.25
N PRO A 373 10.28 -4.21 6.92
CA PRO A 373 11.33 -5.12 6.49
C PRO A 373 10.83 -6.54 6.24
N ASP A 374 11.60 -7.32 5.48
CA ASP A 374 11.28 -8.71 5.16
C ASP A 374 11.13 -9.60 6.41
N SER A 375 11.85 -9.30 7.49
CA SER A 375 11.71 -10.00 8.79
C SER A 375 10.32 -9.84 9.40
N VAL A 376 9.80 -8.61 9.41
CA VAL A 376 8.45 -8.29 9.92
C VAL A 376 7.36 -8.87 9.00
N ALA A 377 7.55 -8.79 7.69
CA ALA A 377 6.66 -9.44 6.72
C ALA A 377 6.62 -10.96 6.93
N GLY A 378 7.77 -11.57 7.17
CA GLY A 378 7.89 -12.99 7.49
C GLY A 378 7.22 -13.36 8.81
N ALA A 379 7.35 -12.53 9.85
CA ALA A 379 6.68 -12.74 11.13
C ALA A 379 5.15 -12.65 11.01
N PHE A 380 4.64 -11.70 10.23
CA PHE A 380 3.21 -11.60 9.91
C PHE A 380 2.69 -12.85 9.19
N LEU A 381 3.40 -13.30 8.14
CA LEU A 381 3.03 -14.51 7.42
C LEU A 381 3.06 -15.73 8.35
N ARG A 382 4.10 -15.87 9.18
CA ARG A 382 4.21 -16.94 10.18
C ARG A 382 2.99 -16.95 11.10
N GLY A 383 2.62 -15.81 11.69
CA GLY A 383 1.45 -15.71 12.55
C GLY A 383 0.15 -16.07 11.83
N TYR A 384 -0.03 -15.64 10.58
CA TYR A 384 -1.22 -15.99 9.80
C TYR A 384 -1.30 -17.49 9.49
N PHE A 385 -0.22 -18.07 8.97
CA PHE A 385 -0.14 -19.50 8.63
C PHE A 385 -0.25 -20.41 9.85
N LEU A 386 0.25 -20.00 11.02
CA LEU A 386 0.08 -20.78 12.25
C LEU A 386 -1.38 -20.79 12.74
N GLY A 387 -2.14 -19.72 12.52
CA GLY A 387 -3.54 -19.66 12.92
C GLY A 387 -4.46 -20.45 11.98
N ASP A 388 -4.41 -20.13 10.68
CA ASP A 388 -5.41 -20.58 9.69
C ASP A 388 -4.80 -21.47 8.58
N GLY A 389 -3.52 -21.83 8.70
CA GLY A 389 -2.83 -22.68 7.73
C GLY A 389 -2.99 -24.16 8.01
N SER A 390 -3.10 -24.93 6.94
CA SER A 390 -2.98 -26.39 6.96
C SER A 390 -1.64 -26.80 6.34
N PHE A 391 -0.99 -27.80 6.93
CA PHE A 391 0.23 -28.40 6.39
C PHE A 391 0.00 -29.89 6.18
N SER A 392 0.15 -30.35 4.93
CA SER A 392 -0.03 -31.73 4.51
C SER A 392 0.93 -32.05 3.37
N GLU A 393 1.61 -33.19 3.41
CA GLU A 393 2.46 -33.70 2.31
C GLU A 393 3.46 -32.65 1.76
N GLY A 394 4.13 -31.90 2.66
CA GLY A 394 5.08 -30.85 2.26
C GLY A 394 4.42 -29.62 1.62
N THR A 395 3.11 -29.51 1.68
CA THR A 395 2.32 -28.39 1.13
C THR A 395 1.69 -27.60 2.27
N LEU A 396 1.98 -26.31 2.30
CA LEU A 396 1.36 -25.33 3.19
C LEU A 396 0.23 -24.62 2.44
N GLU A 397 -0.95 -24.59 3.02
CA GLU A 397 -2.14 -24.03 2.40
C GLU A 397 -2.93 -23.14 3.36
N VAL A 398 -3.47 -22.03 2.85
CA VAL A 398 -4.42 -21.17 3.57
C VAL A 398 -5.60 -20.85 2.66
N SER A 399 -6.78 -20.64 3.25
CA SER A 399 -7.98 -20.26 2.51
C SER A 399 -8.59 -18.98 3.06
N SER A 400 -9.06 -18.09 2.20
CA SER A 400 -9.72 -16.86 2.64
C SER A 400 -10.79 -16.40 1.66
N GLU A 401 -11.90 -15.89 2.19
CA GLU A 401 -12.91 -15.18 1.39
C GLU A 401 -12.42 -13.78 0.99
N SER A 402 -11.42 -13.22 1.68
CA SER A 402 -10.87 -11.91 1.33
C SER A 402 -9.86 -12.03 0.20
N LYS A 403 -10.30 -11.62 -1.00
CA LYS A 403 -9.43 -11.46 -2.15
C LYS A 403 -8.23 -10.55 -1.86
N LYS A 404 -8.45 -9.43 -1.15
CA LYS A 404 -7.41 -8.44 -0.86
C LYS A 404 -6.33 -9.01 0.07
N LEU A 405 -6.72 -9.88 1.02
CA LEU A 405 -5.78 -10.55 1.91
C LEU A 405 -4.89 -11.52 1.12
N ILE A 406 -5.49 -12.39 0.30
CA ILE A 406 -4.73 -13.31 -0.57
C ILE A 406 -3.79 -12.56 -1.50
N ASP A 407 -4.28 -11.50 -2.16
CA ASP A 407 -3.45 -10.67 -3.04
C ASP A 407 -2.28 -10.07 -2.24
N GLY A 408 -2.51 -9.49 -1.05
CA GLY A 408 -1.46 -8.95 -0.18
C GLY A 408 -0.42 -9.99 0.28
N MET A 409 -0.86 -11.15 0.75
CA MET A 409 0.03 -12.26 1.13
C MET A 409 0.86 -12.73 -0.05
N SER A 410 0.28 -12.77 -1.26
CA SER A 410 0.96 -13.15 -2.48
C SER A 410 2.12 -12.19 -2.81
N TYR A 411 1.96 -10.89 -2.57
CA TYR A 411 3.02 -9.91 -2.70
C TYR A 411 4.10 -10.06 -1.62
N LEU A 412 3.72 -10.34 -0.37
CA LEU A 412 4.69 -10.62 0.70
C LEU A 412 5.53 -11.87 0.40
N LEU A 413 4.90 -12.96 -0.05
CA LEU A 413 5.61 -14.19 -0.44
C LEU A 413 6.57 -13.93 -1.61
N THR A 414 6.14 -13.14 -2.61
CA THR A 414 7.04 -12.71 -3.70
C THR A 414 8.20 -11.87 -3.18
N ARG A 415 8.00 -10.97 -2.20
CA ARG A 415 9.10 -10.22 -1.57
C ARG A 415 10.13 -11.15 -0.91
N LEU A 416 9.64 -12.21 -0.25
CA LEU A 416 10.50 -13.21 0.40
C LEU A 416 11.11 -14.23 -0.56
N GLY A 417 10.74 -14.22 -1.85
CA GLY A 417 11.20 -15.20 -2.83
C GLY A 417 10.54 -16.57 -2.73
N VAL A 418 9.40 -16.67 -2.02
CA VAL A 418 8.66 -17.91 -1.82
C VAL A 418 7.71 -18.13 -2.99
N LEU A 419 7.80 -19.30 -3.62
CA LEU A 419 6.91 -19.69 -4.70
C LEU A 419 5.55 -20.12 -4.14
N TYR A 420 4.50 -19.65 -4.79
CA TYR A 420 3.12 -19.95 -4.43
C TYR A 420 2.23 -20.06 -5.67
N SER A 421 1.11 -20.76 -5.48
CA SER A 421 -0.01 -20.84 -6.41
C SER A 421 -1.30 -20.36 -5.74
N ILE A 422 -2.22 -19.82 -6.54
CA ILE A 422 -3.55 -19.37 -6.07
C ILE A 422 -4.62 -20.24 -6.74
N MET A 423 -5.41 -20.96 -5.96
CA MET A 423 -6.56 -21.73 -6.46
C MET A 423 -7.87 -21.06 -6.03
N GLY A 424 -8.95 -21.27 -6.80
CA GLY A 424 -10.30 -20.80 -6.44
C GLY A 424 -11.07 -20.09 -7.58
N GLY A 425 -12.39 -20.27 -7.55
CA GLY A 425 -13.39 -19.78 -8.52
C GLY A 425 -14.43 -18.83 -7.90
N LYS A 426 -15.35 -18.29 -8.71
CA LYS A 426 -16.33 -17.24 -8.33
C LYS A 426 -17.27 -17.59 -7.14
N ARG A 427 -17.34 -18.86 -6.72
CA ARG A 427 -18.27 -19.36 -5.67
C ARG A 427 -17.59 -19.88 -4.40
N GLU A 428 -16.27 -20.08 -4.40
CA GLU A 428 -15.51 -20.57 -3.25
C GLU A 428 -14.43 -19.55 -2.86
N GLY A 429 -14.03 -19.53 -1.58
CA GLY A 429 -12.90 -18.74 -1.11
C GLY A 429 -11.62 -19.01 -1.92
N ARG A 430 -10.70 -18.04 -1.94
CA ARG A 430 -9.41 -18.23 -2.60
C ARG A 430 -8.47 -19.00 -1.68
N ARG A 431 -7.78 -19.99 -2.24
CA ARG A 431 -6.78 -20.80 -1.56
C ARG A 431 -5.39 -20.39 -2.05
N LEU A 432 -4.47 -20.16 -1.13
CA LEU A 432 -3.07 -19.86 -1.41
C LEU A 432 -2.24 -21.06 -0.95
N ILE A 433 -1.41 -21.57 -1.85
CA ILE A 433 -0.67 -22.81 -1.66
C ILE A 433 0.82 -22.55 -1.89
N CYS A 434 1.63 -22.95 -0.92
CA CYS A 434 3.08 -22.95 -0.95
C CYS A 434 3.56 -24.40 -0.86
N LYS A 435 4.27 -24.89 -1.88
CA LYS A 435 4.85 -26.23 -1.85
C LYS A 435 6.30 -26.13 -1.40
N GLN A 436 6.70 -26.95 -0.44
CA GLN A 436 8.10 -27.18 -0.13
C GLN A 436 8.70 -27.94 -1.31
N HIS A 437 9.63 -27.30 -2.02
CA HIS A 437 10.39 -27.99 -3.04
C HIS A 437 11.38 -28.90 -2.30
N GLN A 438 11.09 -30.20 -2.24
CA GLN A 438 12.14 -31.19 -1.99
C GLN A 438 13.13 -31.05 -3.16
N GLY A 439 14.42 -30.98 -2.85
CA GLY A 439 15.45 -30.62 -3.83
C GLY A 439 15.41 -31.48 -5.09
N ALA A 440 15.68 -30.83 -6.22
CA ALA A 440 16.08 -31.42 -7.50
C ALA A 440 15.43 -32.79 -7.84
N GLU A 441 14.19 -32.77 -8.29
CA GLU A 441 13.77 -33.74 -9.30
C GLU A 441 13.70 -33.01 -10.64
N GLU A 442 14.38 -33.61 -11.61
CA GLU A 442 14.54 -33.17 -12.99
C GLU A 442 13.20 -32.76 -13.59
N LEU A 443 13.25 -31.74 -14.46
CA LEU A 443 12.17 -31.43 -15.38
C LEU A 443 11.75 -32.74 -16.08
N PRO A 444 10.50 -33.20 -15.95
CA PRO A 444 10.02 -34.31 -16.76
C PRO A 444 9.84 -33.78 -18.18
N GLY A 445 10.78 -34.09 -19.07
CA GLY A 445 10.67 -33.70 -20.48
C GLY A 445 11.97 -33.63 -21.28
N SER A 446 12.83 -34.64 -21.17
CA SER A 446 13.86 -34.90 -22.19
C SER A 446 13.90 -36.40 -22.52
N HIS A 447 12.78 -36.91 -23.02
CA HIS A 447 12.75 -38.15 -23.81
C HIS A 447 11.86 -37.89 -25.02
N GLU A 448 12.49 -37.40 -26.10
CA GLU A 448 12.22 -37.71 -27.50
C GLU A 448 13.21 -36.91 -28.38
N ALA A 449 14.41 -37.47 -28.50
CA ALA A 449 15.28 -37.46 -29.69
C ALA A 449 16.36 -38.54 -29.47
#